data_AF-A0A1G2E7Q0-F1
#
_entry.id   AF-A0A1G2E7Q0-F1
#
_cell.length_a   1.000
_cell.length_b   1.000
_cell.length_c   1.000
_cell.angle_alpha   90.00
_cell.angle_beta   90.00
_cell.angle_gamma   90.00
#
_symmetry.space_group_name_H-M   'P 1'
#
loop_
_entity.id
_entity.type
_entity.pdbx_description
1 polymer ?
#
loop_
_entity_poly.entity_id
_entity_poly.type
_entity_poly.pdbx_seq_one_letter_code
_entity_poly.pdbx_strand_id
1 'polypeptide(L)'
;MKKSGFTLIETLVAVFLLTVGTVGSFSLMQKATSFASISSAQFVASYLAQEGIETIRNIRDTNYLTKGRAWDKDIAAGSDFRLDYRSSVFPDATCGAYLQHNGNFYICSADSSGKFQRQITIEKPAPDKMVVSVEVSWSQQGSRHQVVVQTELRKWR
;
A
#
# COMPACT_ATOMS: atom_id res chain seq x y z
N MET A 1 -38.44 28.54 51.38
CA MET A 1 -37.78 27.84 50.26
C MET A 1 -37.04 28.87 49.41
N LYS A 2 -35.70 28.94 49.50
CA LYS A 2 -34.91 29.84 48.64
C LYS A 2 -34.80 29.21 47.26
N LYS A 3 -35.36 29.87 46.23
CA LYS A 3 -35.09 29.52 44.84
C LYS A 3 -33.74 30.13 44.47
N SER A 4 -32.72 29.31 44.28
CA SER A 4 -31.44 29.75 43.73
C SER A 4 -31.64 30.10 42.26
N GLY A 5 -31.55 31.38 41.91
CA GLY A 5 -31.61 31.83 40.51
C GLY A 5 -30.30 31.51 39.80
N PHE A 6 -30.38 31.03 38.57
CA PHE A 6 -29.22 30.84 37.69
C PHE A 6 -28.60 32.21 37.40
N THR A 7 -27.28 32.36 37.57
CA THR A 7 -26.63 33.65 37.30
C THR A 7 -26.29 33.79 35.81
N LEU A 8 -26.38 35.00 35.26
CA LEU A 8 -26.07 35.25 33.85
C LEU A 8 -24.59 34.96 33.52
N ILE A 9 -23.69 35.07 34.50
CA ILE A 9 -22.29 34.68 34.34
C ILE A 9 -22.13 33.16 34.22
N GLU A 10 -22.92 32.38 34.96
CA GLU A 10 -22.90 30.92 34.91
C GLU A 10 -23.40 30.38 33.56
N THR A 11 -24.44 31.00 32.97
CA THR A 11 -24.91 30.60 31.62
C THR A 11 -23.86 30.93 30.55
N LEU A 12 -23.20 32.08 30.66
CA LEU A 12 -22.12 32.46 29.73
C LEU A 12 -20.95 31.49 29.80
N VAL A 13 -20.51 31.13 31.02
CA VAL A 13 -19.43 30.15 31.21
C VAL A 13 -19.86 28.77 30.69
N ALA A 14 -21.10 28.34 30.95
CA ALA A 14 -21.61 27.06 30.45
C ALA A 14 -21.62 26.99 28.92
N VAL A 15 -22.12 28.04 28.24
CA VAL A 15 -22.12 28.11 26.76
C VAL A 15 -20.69 28.18 26.21
N PHE A 16 -19.79 28.89 26.87
CA PHE A 16 -18.38 28.93 26.48
C PHE A 16 -17.73 27.55 26.55
N LEU A 17 -17.88 26.82 27.65
CA LEU A 17 -17.34 25.46 27.78
C LEU A 17 -17.97 24.50 26.77
N LEU A 18 -19.27 24.62 26.52
CA LEU A 18 -19.98 23.80 25.53
C LEU A 18 -19.45 24.05 24.12
N THR A 19 -19.27 25.31 23.73
CA THR A 19 -18.78 25.66 22.39
C THR A 19 -17.34 25.19 22.18
N VAL A 20 -16.44 25.44 23.14
CA VAL A 20 -15.05 24.97 23.08
C VAL A 20 -14.99 23.44 23.04
N GLY A 21 -15.76 22.75 23.88
CA GLY A 21 -15.83 21.28 23.91
C GLY A 21 -16.34 20.68 22.60
N THR A 22 -17.35 21.32 21.99
CA THR A 22 -17.93 20.87 20.71
C THR A 22 -16.95 21.06 19.56
N VAL A 23 -16.30 22.23 19.47
CA VAL A 23 -15.30 22.51 18.42
C VAL A 23 -14.08 21.57 18.57
N GLY A 24 -13.62 21.34 19.79
CA GLY A 24 -12.53 20.39 20.06
C GLY A 24 -12.88 18.97 19.62
N SER A 25 -14.09 18.51 19.94
CA SER A 25 -14.57 17.18 19.55
C SER A 25 -14.66 17.03 18.03
N PHE A 26 -15.23 18.02 17.34
CA PHE A 26 -15.33 18.01 15.88
C PHE A 26 -13.96 17.99 15.19
N SER A 27 -13.01 18.79 15.70
CA SER A 27 -11.65 18.83 15.18
C SER A 27 -10.94 17.47 15.32
N LEU A 28 -11.16 16.77 16.44
CA LEU A 28 -10.64 15.42 16.63
C LEU A 28 -11.26 14.42 15.66
N MET A 29 -12.58 14.47 15.46
CA MET A 29 -13.28 13.60 14.50
C MET A 29 -12.75 13.77 13.08
N GLN A 30 -12.50 15.01 12.64
CA GLN A 30 -11.93 15.28 11.32
C GLN A 30 -10.55 14.65 11.16
N LYS A 31 -9.69 14.78 12.18
CA LYS A 31 -8.37 14.13 12.19
C LYS A 31 -8.47 12.61 12.18
N ALA A 32 -9.39 12.04 12.97
CA ALA A 32 -9.61 10.60 13.01
C ALA A 32 -10.02 10.04 11.65
N THR A 33 -10.94 10.69 10.95
CA THR A 33 -11.36 10.29 9.58
C THR A 33 -10.21 10.37 8.59
N SER A 34 -9.40 11.43 8.66
CA SER A 34 -8.21 11.58 7.82
C SER A 34 -7.21 10.44 8.06
N PHE A 35 -6.91 10.14 9.32
CA PHE A 35 -6.01 9.06 9.71
C PHE A 35 -6.52 7.68 9.29
N ALA A 36 -7.83 7.44 9.42
CA ALA A 36 -8.45 6.20 8.97
C ALA A 36 -8.30 6.00 7.45
N SER A 37 -8.44 7.08 6.66
CA SER A 37 -8.23 7.03 5.21
C SER A 37 -6.78 6.71 4.82
N ILE A 38 -5.81 7.31 5.51
CA ILE A 38 -4.38 7.02 5.28
C ILE A 38 -4.07 5.58 5.68
N SER A 39 -4.56 5.12 6.83
CA SER A 39 -4.37 3.75 7.31
C SER A 39 -4.98 2.72 6.36
N SER A 40 -6.16 3.00 5.81
CA SER A 40 -6.78 2.15 4.78
C SER A 40 -5.90 2.05 3.53
N ALA A 41 -5.35 3.17 3.05
CA ALA A 41 -4.42 3.17 1.92
C ALA A 41 -3.13 2.37 2.22
N GLN A 42 -2.61 2.47 3.45
CA GLN A 42 -1.45 1.71 3.90
C GLN A 42 -1.71 0.20 3.86
N PHE A 43 -2.88 -0.26 4.29
CA PHE A 43 -3.25 -1.68 4.21
C PHE A 43 -3.31 -2.15 2.75
N VAL A 44 -3.98 -1.39 1.88
CA VAL A 44 -4.03 -1.71 0.45
C VAL A 44 -2.62 -1.78 -0.15
N ALA A 45 -1.77 -0.79 0.11
CA ALA A 45 -0.39 -0.79 -0.38
C ALA A 45 0.41 -2.01 0.11
N SER A 46 0.21 -2.42 1.38
CA SER A 46 0.85 -3.60 1.95
C SER A 46 0.40 -4.89 1.25
N TYR A 47 -0.90 -5.03 0.96
CA TYR A 47 -1.41 -6.17 0.20
C TYR A 47 -0.90 -6.19 -1.24
N LEU A 48 -0.80 -5.04 -1.90
CA LEU A 48 -0.25 -4.93 -3.27
C LEU A 48 1.24 -5.28 -3.32
N ALA A 49 1.99 -4.91 -2.27
CA ALA A 49 3.40 -5.27 -2.14
C ALA A 49 3.57 -6.77 -1.93
N GLN A 50 2.76 -7.37 -1.06
CA GLN A 50 2.74 -8.83 -0.86
C GLN A 50 2.33 -9.58 -2.13
N GLU A 51 1.29 -9.13 -2.83
CA GLU A 51 0.87 -9.69 -4.11
C GLU A 51 2.03 -9.71 -5.12
N GLY A 52 2.79 -8.61 -5.22
CA GLY A 52 3.96 -8.56 -6.10
C GLY A 52 5.01 -9.63 -5.76
N ILE A 53 5.26 -9.86 -4.46
CA ILE A 53 6.15 -10.94 -4.01
C ILE A 53 5.60 -12.32 -4.39
N GLU A 54 4.31 -12.55 -4.15
CA GLU A 54 3.68 -13.83 -4.48
C GLU A 54 3.71 -14.11 -5.99
N THR A 55 3.56 -13.11 -6.84
CA THR A 55 3.69 -13.30 -8.30
C THR A 55 5.11 -13.72 -8.69
N ILE A 56 6.15 -13.08 -8.14
CA ILE A 56 7.54 -13.49 -8.39
C ILE A 56 7.81 -14.90 -7.86
N ARG A 57 7.29 -15.22 -6.66
CA ARG A 57 7.39 -16.56 -6.08
C ARG A 57 6.69 -17.60 -6.96
N ASN A 58 5.51 -17.28 -7.50
CA ASN A 58 4.77 -18.16 -8.40
C ASN A 58 5.55 -18.47 -9.68
N ILE A 59 6.21 -17.46 -10.29
CA ILE A 59 7.08 -17.66 -11.45
C ILE A 59 8.23 -18.61 -11.09
N ARG A 60 8.92 -18.35 -9.96
CA ARG A 60 10.02 -19.19 -9.46
C ARG A 60 9.57 -20.63 -9.22
N ASP A 61 8.44 -20.83 -8.55
CA ASP A 61 7.91 -22.16 -8.22
C ASP A 61 7.49 -22.92 -9.48
N THR A 62 6.87 -22.23 -10.44
CA THR A 62 6.53 -22.80 -11.75
C THR A 62 7.78 -23.27 -12.50
N ASN A 63 8.86 -22.48 -12.46
CA ASN A 63 10.13 -22.89 -13.05
C ASN A 63 10.75 -24.10 -12.35
N TYR A 64 10.72 -24.13 -11.02
CA TYR A 64 11.25 -25.24 -10.22
C TYR A 64 10.53 -26.57 -10.53
N LEU A 65 9.21 -26.52 -10.77
CA LEU A 65 8.42 -27.71 -11.13
C LEU A 65 8.63 -28.17 -12.59
N THR A 66 9.16 -27.29 -13.45
CA THR A 66 9.38 -27.59 -14.87
C THR A 66 10.71 -28.30 -15.08
N LYS A 67 10.68 -29.57 -15.51
CA LYS A 67 11.89 -30.36 -15.74
C LYS A 67 12.85 -29.69 -16.74
N GLY A 68 14.13 -29.57 -16.36
CA GLY A 68 15.18 -29.00 -17.20
C GLY A 68 15.21 -27.48 -17.27
N ARG A 69 14.33 -26.78 -16.53
CA ARG A 69 14.29 -25.31 -16.46
C ARG A 69 15.09 -24.82 -15.23
N ALA A 70 15.81 -23.71 -15.39
CA ALA A 70 16.46 -23.05 -14.25
C ALA A 70 15.40 -22.42 -13.34
N TRP A 71 15.58 -22.49 -12.02
CA TRP A 71 14.62 -22.01 -11.01
C TRP A 71 14.32 -20.51 -11.11
N ASP A 72 15.31 -19.73 -11.55
CA ASP A 72 15.27 -18.28 -11.70
C ASP A 72 15.05 -17.84 -13.16
N LYS A 73 14.67 -18.77 -14.04
CA LYS A 73 14.32 -18.47 -15.43
C LYS A 73 13.18 -17.43 -15.47
N ASP A 74 13.21 -16.50 -16.41
CA ASP A 74 12.22 -15.42 -16.53
C ASP A 74 12.11 -14.51 -15.29
N ILE A 75 13.12 -14.53 -14.43
CA ILE A 75 13.27 -13.58 -13.33
C ILE A 75 14.57 -12.81 -13.58
N ALA A 76 14.46 -11.65 -14.23
CA ALA A 76 15.59 -10.77 -14.48
C ALA A 76 16.04 -10.09 -13.18
N ALA A 77 17.36 -9.94 -12.99
CA ALA A 77 17.89 -9.05 -11.96
C ALA A 77 17.85 -7.61 -12.47
N GLY A 78 17.61 -6.66 -11.57
CA GLY A 78 17.47 -5.25 -11.92
C GLY A 78 16.42 -4.55 -11.06
N SER A 79 16.14 -3.30 -11.42
CA SER A 79 15.21 -2.42 -10.74
C SER A 79 14.18 -1.86 -11.72
N ASP A 80 13.14 -1.22 -11.17
CA ASP A 80 12.06 -0.59 -11.95
C ASP A 80 11.23 -1.57 -12.77
N PHE A 81 11.09 -2.80 -12.26
CA PHE A 81 10.18 -3.76 -12.85
C PHE A 81 8.77 -3.57 -12.33
N ARG A 82 7.80 -3.87 -13.20
CA ARG A 82 6.37 -3.78 -12.93
C ARG A 82 5.70 -5.04 -13.44
N LEU A 83 4.61 -5.39 -12.77
CA LEU A 83 3.73 -6.51 -13.10
C LEU A 83 2.42 -6.30 -12.35
N ASP A 84 1.39 -7.07 -12.68
CA ASP A 84 0.22 -7.34 -11.83
C ASP A 84 0.00 -8.83 -11.60
N TYR A 85 -1.05 -9.16 -10.83
CA TYR A 85 -1.37 -10.55 -10.51
C TYR A 85 -1.67 -11.41 -11.75
N ARG A 86 -1.96 -10.81 -12.92
CA ARG A 86 -2.25 -11.50 -14.18
C ARG A 86 -1.02 -11.64 -15.06
N SER A 87 0.05 -10.90 -14.78
CA SER A 87 1.27 -10.95 -15.56
C SER A 87 1.83 -12.38 -15.59
N SER A 88 1.89 -12.95 -16.79
CA SER A 88 2.45 -14.29 -17.05
C SER A 88 3.94 -14.23 -17.45
N VAL A 89 4.48 -13.02 -17.59
CA VAL A 89 5.86 -12.75 -17.99
C VAL A 89 6.46 -11.71 -17.05
N PHE A 90 7.77 -11.80 -16.81
CA PHE A 90 8.51 -10.83 -16.02
C PHE A 90 9.86 -10.51 -16.68
N PRO A 91 10.22 -9.21 -16.81
CA PRO A 91 9.41 -8.02 -16.52
C PRO A 91 8.20 -7.88 -17.46
N ASP A 92 7.07 -7.36 -16.96
CA ASP A 92 5.91 -7.08 -17.80
C ASP A 92 6.02 -5.69 -18.43
N ALA A 93 6.44 -5.65 -19.70
CA ALA A 93 6.60 -4.40 -20.45
C ALA A 93 5.26 -3.69 -20.75
N THR A 94 4.13 -4.38 -20.62
CA THR A 94 2.80 -3.79 -20.83
C THR A 94 2.24 -3.15 -19.56
N CYS A 95 2.84 -3.45 -18.41
CA CYS A 95 2.44 -2.88 -17.14
C CYS A 95 2.88 -1.42 -17.03
N GLY A 96 1.91 -0.50 -17.00
CA GLY A 96 2.16 0.92 -16.78
C GLY A 96 2.59 1.24 -15.34
N ALA A 97 2.87 2.52 -15.10
CA ALA A 97 3.41 2.98 -13.80
C ALA A 97 2.40 2.90 -12.65
N TYR A 98 1.10 2.90 -12.96
CA TYR A 98 0.01 2.99 -11.99
C TYR A 98 -0.81 1.71 -11.92
N LEU A 99 -1.27 1.40 -10.71
CA LEU A 99 -2.24 0.36 -10.43
C LEU A 99 -3.63 0.98 -10.30
N GLN A 100 -4.56 0.49 -11.11
CA GLN A 100 -5.96 0.89 -11.11
C GLN A 100 -6.85 -0.20 -10.54
N HIS A 101 -7.84 0.20 -9.75
CA HIS A 101 -8.86 -0.71 -9.26
C HIS A 101 -9.98 -0.86 -10.30
N ASN A 102 -10.17 -2.06 -10.83
CA ASN A 102 -11.17 -2.32 -11.87
C ASN A 102 -12.57 -2.70 -11.33
N GLY A 103 -12.79 -2.54 -10.02
CA GLY A 103 -14.00 -2.98 -9.32
C GLY A 103 -13.78 -4.21 -8.43
N ASN A 104 -12.81 -5.05 -8.78
CA ASN A 104 -12.47 -6.26 -8.02
C ASN A 104 -11.02 -6.28 -7.56
N PHE A 105 -10.09 -6.00 -8.47
CA PHE A 105 -8.65 -6.12 -8.23
C PHE A 105 -7.90 -4.89 -8.74
N TYR A 106 -6.68 -4.72 -8.24
CA TYR A 106 -5.73 -3.78 -8.80
C TYR A 106 -5.01 -4.41 -9.99
N ILE A 107 -5.04 -3.73 -11.12
CA ILE A 107 -4.38 -4.15 -12.36
C ILE A 107 -3.47 -3.04 -12.87
N CYS A 108 -2.45 -3.42 -13.64
CA CYS A 108 -1.67 -2.44 -14.36
C CYS A 108 -2.54 -1.74 -15.40
N SER A 109 -2.41 -0.42 -15.48
CA SER A 109 -3.04 0.37 -16.54
C SER A 109 -1.98 1.10 -17.35
N ALA A 110 -2.14 1.13 -18.67
CA ALA A 110 -1.36 2.02 -19.53
C ALA A 110 -1.74 3.50 -19.32
N ASP A 111 -2.95 3.75 -18.81
CA ASP A 111 -3.42 5.07 -18.45
C ASP A 111 -2.70 5.57 -17.19
N SER A 112 -2.33 6.85 -17.20
CA SER A 112 -1.61 7.54 -16.11
C SER A 112 -2.48 7.85 -14.88
N SER A 113 -3.68 7.24 -14.79
CA SER A 113 -4.57 7.34 -13.65
C SER A 113 -4.38 6.14 -12.74
N GLY A 114 -4.35 6.38 -11.43
CA GLY A 114 -4.22 5.33 -10.42
C GLY A 114 -3.60 5.89 -9.15
N LYS A 115 -3.99 5.34 -8.00
CA LYS A 115 -3.52 5.84 -6.71
C LYS A 115 -2.14 5.30 -6.35
N PHE A 116 -1.89 4.03 -6.65
CA PHE A 116 -0.71 3.31 -6.22
C PHE A 116 0.24 3.08 -7.39
N GLN A 117 1.53 3.21 -7.14
CA GLN A 117 2.61 2.82 -8.05
C GLN A 117 3.37 1.67 -7.40
N ARG A 118 3.60 0.59 -8.13
CA ARG A 118 4.40 -0.54 -7.67
C ARG A 118 5.72 -0.58 -8.43
N GLN A 119 6.80 -0.78 -7.70
CA GLN A 119 8.13 -0.98 -8.23
C GLN A 119 8.73 -2.23 -7.61
N ILE A 120 9.26 -3.10 -8.47
CA ILE A 120 9.91 -4.36 -8.09
C ILE A 120 11.39 -4.26 -8.40
N THR A 121 12.19 -4.66 -7.43
CA THR A 121 13.65 -4.77 -7.55
C THR A 121 14.06 -6.19 -7.21
N ILE A 122 14.87 -6.79 -8.07
CA ILE A 122 15.39 -8.14 -7.93
C ILE A 122 16.92 -8.06 -7.87
N GLU A 123 17.48 -8.54 -6.78
CA GLU A 123 18.92 -8.71 -6.63
C GLU A 123 19.26 -10.20 -6.58
N LYS A 124 20.33 -10.62 -7.26
CA LYS A 124 20.82 -12.01 -7.24
C LYS A 124 22.23 -12.05 -6.63
N PRO A 125 22.35 -11.97 -5.29
CA PRO A 125 23.65 -11.93 -4.62
C PRO A 125 24.45 -13.23 -4.72
N ALA A 126 23.78 -14.36 -5.02
CA ALA A 126 24.42 -15.66 -5.22
C ALA A 126 23.63 -16.51 -6.25
N PRO A 127 24.23 -17.55 -6.87
CA PRO A 127 23.56 -18.37 -7.88
C PRO A 127 22.30 -19.12 -7.40
N ASP A 128 22.18 -19.30 -6.08
CA ASP A 128 21.13 -20.04 -5.39
C ASP A 128 20.20 -19.14 -4.57
N LYS A 129 20.36 -17.81 -4.66
CA LYS A 129 19.64 -16.84 -3.84
C LYS A 129 19.26 -15.60 -4.66
N MET A 130 18.01 -15.17 -4.50
CA MET A 130 17.54 -13.88 -4.97
C MET A 130 16.81 -13.14 -3.84
N VAL A 131 16.92 -11.82 -3.86
CA VAL A 131 16.20 -10.91 -2.96
C VAL A 131 15.20 -10.16 -3.81
N VAL A 132 13.93 -10.26 -3.41
CA VAL A 132 12.80 -9.59 -4.07
C VAL A 132 12.34 -8.48 -3.15
N SER A 133 12.43 -7.24 -3.62
CA SER A 133 11.95 -6.05 -2.92
C SER A 133 10.83 -5.42 -3.72
N VAL A 134 9.66 -5.27 -3.10
CA VAL A 134 8.48 -4.66 -3.72
C VAL A 134 8.13 -3.41 -2.93
N GLU A 135 8.24 -2.27 -3.60
CA GLU A 135 7.81 -0.97 -3.08
C GLU A 135 6.47 -0.59 -3.70
N VAL A 136 5.52 -0.18 -2.87
CA VAL A 136 4.27 0.44 -3.30
C VAL A 136 4.20 1.84 -2.73
N SER A 137 4.08 2.84 -3.60
CA SER A 137 4.01 4.25 -3.22
C SER A 137 2.73 4.93 -3.70
N TRP A 138 2.26 5.92 -2.95
CA TRP A 138 1.08 6.73 -3.30
C TRP A 138 1.19 8.13 -2.71
N SER A 139 0.43 9.05 -3.28
CA SER A 139 0.30 10.42 -2.76
C SER A 139 -1.07 10.61 -2.12
N GLN A 140 -1.10 11.16 -0.91
CA GLN A 140 -2.33 11.49 -0.19
C GLN A 140 -2.12 12.76 0.63
N GLN A 141 -3.06 13.72 0.54
CA GLN A 141 -3.00 14.98 1.30
C GLN A 141 -1.67 15.75 1.13
N GLY A 142 -1.12 15.75 -0.08
CA GLY A 142 0.15 16.44 -0.40
C GLY A 142 1.42 15.74 0.10
N SER A 143 1.29 14.60 0.79
CA SER A 143 2.42 13.78 1.24
C SER A 143 2.54 12.51 0.41
N ARG A 144 3.79 12.11 0.12
CA ARG A 144 4.09 10.81 -0.49
C ARG A 144 4.29 9.78 0.62
N HIS A 145 3.63 8.65 0.48
CA HIS A 145 3.73 7.51 1.37
C HIS A 145 4.25 6.29 0.59
N GLN A 146 4.89 5.36 1.29
CA GLN A 146 5.39 4.14 0.70
C GLN A 146 5.36 2.97 1.70
N VAL A 147 5.23 1.76 1.15
CA VAL A 147 5.42 0.50 1.84
C VAL A 147 6.41 -0.32 1.05
N VAL A 148 7.40 -0.88 1.74
CA VAL A 148 8.37 -1.80 1.15
C VAL A 148 8.21 -3.15 1.83
N VAL A 149 8.01 -4.20 1.05
CA VAL A 149 8.05 -5.58 1.52
C VAL A 149 9.19 -6.27 0.80
N GLN A 150 10.00 -7.02 1.55
CA GLN A 150 11.15 -7.72 1.02
C GLN A 150 11.10 -9.19 1.42
N THR A 151 11.51 -10.07 0.50
CA THR A 151 11.68 -11.48 0.77
C THR A 151 12.95 -12.02 0.13
N GLU A 152 13.48 -13.09 0.71
CA GLU A 152 14.55 -13.88 0.12
C GLU A 152 13.95 -15.16 -0.48
N LEU A 153 14.23 -15.42 -1.75
CA LEU A 153 13.89 -16.68 -2.41
C LEU A 153 15.17 -17.44 -2.72
N ARG A 154 15.18 -18.73 -2.42
CA ARG A 154 16.30 -19.63 -2.70
C ARG A 154 16.01 -20.57 -3.84
N LYS A 155 17.02 -21.29 -4.33
CA LYS A 155 16.86 -22.38 -5.29
C LYS A 155 16.11 -23.58 -4.70
N TRP A 156 16.33 -23.88 -3.42
CA TRP A 156 15.63 -24.91 -2.65
C TRP A 156 14.64 -24.29 -1.66
N ARG A 157 13.86 -25.13 -0.96
CA ARG A 157 12.94 -24.67 0.10
C ARG A 157 13.69 -24.02 1.26
#